data_AF-A0A3S8RPW2-F1
#
_entry.id   AF-A0A3S8RPW2-F1
#
_cell.length_a   1.000
_cell.length_b   1.000
_cell.length_c   1.000
_cell.angle_alpha   90.00
_cell.angle_beta   90.00
_cell.angle_gamma   90.00
#
_symmetry.space_group_name_H-M   'P 1'
#
loop_
_entity.id
_entity.type
_entity.pdbx_description
1 polymer ?
#
loop_
_entity_poly.entity_id
_entity_poly.type
_entity_poly.pdbx_seq_one_letter_code
_entity_poly.pdbx_strand_id
1 'polypeptide(L)'
;MKVQTAYSTDWETKVPVGLAGTARPIGGYYYGPDEVYAGIYNSQGKLEKTVKLEKTSGDRNTATWELPEVQVESESGKKYKSRKYFTSVNAPDGEYVVRISTSAAGMNGLQACITKKVEIYGSMYDDVQNLRNTK
;
A
#
# COMPACT_ATOMS: atom_id res chain seq x y z
N MET A 1 -7.33 2.31 3.76
CA MET A 1 -5.87 2.31 3.97
C MET A 1 -5.20 2.99 2.78
N LYS A 2 -4.27 3.92 3.03
CA LYS A 2 -3.56 4.70 2.01
C LYS A 2 -2.06 4.64 2.27
N VAL A 3 -1.30 4.35 1.21
CA VAL A 3 0.16 4.24 1.24
C VAL A 3 0.72 5.17 0.19
N GLN A 4 1.77 5.91 0.53
CA GLN A 4 2.50 6.72 -0.42
C GLN A 4 3.89 6.13 -0.58
N THR A 5 4.30 5.90 -1.82
CA THR A 5 5.66 5.49 -2.16
C THR A 5 6.32 6.68 -2.84
N ALA A 6 7.48 7.09 -2.34
CA ALA A 6 8.34 8.07 -2.98
C ALA A 6 9.68 7.42 -3.26
N TYR A 7 10.08 7.44 -4.53
CA TYR A 7 11.38 6.99 -5.00
C TYR A 7 12.17 8.21 -5.46
N SER A 8 13.38 8.37 -4.93
CA SER A 8 14.29 9.44 -5.31
C SER A 8 15.70 8.89 -5.52
N THR A 9 16.41 9.48 -6.48
CA THR A 9 17.82 9.19 -6.75
C THR A 9 18.53 10.50 -7.08
N ASP A 10 19.64 10.75 -6.39
CA ASP A 10 20.51 11.90 -6.69
C ASP A 10 21.56 11.56 -7.75
N TRP A 11 21.91 10.28 -7.89
CA TRP A 11 23.07 9.87 -8.66
C TRP A 11 22.75 9.67 -10.15
N GLU A 12 21.49 9.37 -10.53
CA GLU A 12 21.08 9.32 -11.96
C GLU A 12 20.76 10.71 -12.52
N THR A 13 20.30 11.63 -11.66
CA THR A 13 19.76 12.94 -12.07
C THR A 13 20.82 14.03 -12.16
N LYS A 14 21.97 13.85 -11.51
CA LYS A 14 23.05 14.86 -11.44
C LYS A 14 24.28 14.53 -12.31
N VAL A 15 24.32 13.39 -12.98
CA VAL A 15 25.46 13.01 -13.82
C VAL A 15 25.42 13.75 -15.17
N PRO A 16 26.47 14.51 -15.55
CA PRO A 16 26.51 15.23 -16.82
C PRO A 16 26.38 14.30 -18.03
N VAL A 17 25.44 14.60 -18.91
CA VAL A 17 25.20 13.85 -20.16
C VAL A 17 25.92 14.52 -21.32
N GLY A 18 26.56 13.72 -22.19
CA GLY A 18 27.03 14.19 -23.52
C GLY A 18 28.47 14.70 -23.62
N LEU A 19 29.29 14.60 -22.57
CA LEU A 19 30.72 14.92 -22.63
C LEU A 19 31.57 13.64 -22.76
N ALA A 20 32.48 13.61 -23.73
CA ALA A 20 33.42 12.50 -23.87
C ALA A 20 34.37 12.47 -22.67
N GLY A 21 34.38 11.37 -21.91
CA GLY A 21 35.23 11.20 -20.72
C GLY A 21 34.61 11.62 -19.39
N THR A 22 33.33 12.03 -19.35
CA THR A 22 32.64 12.26 -18.07
C THR A 22 32.03 10.99 -17.48
N ALA A 23 31.79 11.03 -16.17
CA ALA A 23 31.02 10.01 -15.47
C ALA A 23 29.71 9.74 -16.22
N ARG A 24 29.33 8.46 -16.32
CA ARG A 24 28.06 8.03 -16.90
C ARG A 24 27.17 7.51 -15.79
N PRO A 25 25.85 7.72 -15.83
CA PRO A 25 24.96 7.06 -14.89
C PRO A 25 25.12 5.54 -15.07
N ILE A 26 25.49 4.83 -14.00
CA ILE A 26 25.78 3.39 -14.02
C ILE A 26 24.50 2.56 -13.84
N GLY A 27 23.54 3.07 -13.08
CA GLY A 27 22.21 2.49 -12.98
C GLY A 27 21.31 2.97 -14.12
N GLY A 28 20.51 2.04 -14.62
CA GLY A 28 19.79 2.21 -15.87
C GLY A 28 18.41 2.84 -15.74
N TYR A 29 17.75 2.77 -14.58
CA TYR A 29 16.30 3.02 -14.51
C TYR A 29 15.86 3.72 -13.22
N TYR A 30 15.38 4.96 -13.41
CA TYR A 30 14.75 5.78 -12.38
C TYR A 30 13.23 5.52 -12.31
N TYR A 31 12.84 4.35 -11.80
CA TYR A 31 11.42 4.00 -11.63
C TYR A 31 11.15 3.48 -10.22
N GLY A 32 10.09 4.00 -9.60
CA GLY A 32 9.50 3.43 -8.39
C GLY A 32 8.83 2.09 -8.64
N PRO A 33 8.23 1.48 -7.59
CA PRO A 33 7.64 0.16 -7.68
C PRO A 33 6.41 0.14 -8.60
N ASP A 34 6.29 -0.91 -9.42
CA ASP A 34 5.15 -1.11 -10.33
C ASP A 34 3.92 -1.72 -9.60
N GLU A 35 4.17 -2.42 -8.50
CA GLU A 35 3.16 -3.11 -7.70
C GLU A 35 3.42 -2.95 -6.20
N VAL A 36 2.34 -2.82 -5.42
CA VAL A 36 2.36 -2.77 -3.96
C VAL A 36 1.32 -3.73 -3.40
N TYR A 37 1.69 -4.49 -2.38
CA TYR A 37 0.85 -5.50 -1.73
C TYR A 37 0.70 -5.20 -0.25
N ALA A 38 -0.50 -5.42 0.28
CA ALA A 38 -0.78 -5.42 1.71
C ALA A 38 -1.11 -6.85 2.16
N GLY A 39 -0.23 -7.45 2.98
CA GLY A 39 -0.49 -8.68 3.71
C GLY A 39 -1.10 -8.36 5.06
N ILE A 40 -2.27 -8.90 5.34
CA ILE A 40 -3.05 -8.69 6.56
C ILE A 40 -2.91 -9.95 7.42
N TYR A 41 -2.40 -9.77 8.62
CA TYR A 41 -2.15 -10.82 9.61
C TYR A 41 -3.07 -10.58 10.81
N ASN A 42 -3.67 -11.66 11.30
CA ASN A 42 -4.54 -11.61 12.48
C ASN A 42 -3.76 -11.44 13.79
N SER A 43 -4.49 -11.32 14.91
CA SER A 43 -3.91 -11.18 16.25
C SER A 43 -3.03 -12.35 16.72
N GLN A 44 -3.12 -13.49 16.04
CA GLN A 44 -2.25 -14.66 16.28
C GLN A 44 -1.01 -14.67 15.36
N GLY A 45 -0.82 -13.63 14.54
CA GLY A 45 0.28 -13.53 13.58
C GLY A 45 0.11 -14.39 12.33
N LYS A 46 -1.08 -14.98 12.10
CA LYS A 46 -1.37 -15.77 10.89
C LYS A 46 -1.81 -14.84 9.76
N LEU A 47 -1.23 -15.05 8.57
CA LEU A 47 -1.66 -14.35 7.35
C LEU A 47 -3.09 -14.74 7.00
N GLU A 48 -3.99 -13.77 6.97
CA GLU A 48 -5.39 -13.96 6.53
C GLU A 48 -5.54 -13.72 5.03
N LYS A 49 -4.93 -12.63 4.54
CA LYS A 49 -5.11 -12.21 3.15
C LYS A 49 -3.95 -11.35 2.67
N THR A 50 -3.59 -11.53 1.40
CA THR A 50 -2.75 -10.59 0.67
C THR A 50 -3.61 -9.87 -0.36
N VAL A 51 -3.55 -8.55 -0.38
CA VAL A 51 -4.31 -7.69 -1.29
C VAL A 51 -3.34 -6.87 -2.12
N LYS A 52 -3.48 -6.94 -3.45
CA LYS A 52 -2.79 -6.03 -4.35
C LYS A 52 -3.44 -4.65 -4.25
N LEU A 53 -2.65 -3.61 -3.97
CA LEU A 53 -3.12 -2.24 -3.91
C LEU A 53 -3.24 -1.66 -5.32
N GLU A 54 -4.20 -0.77 -5.50
CA GLU A 54 -4.39 -0.02 -6.73
C GLU A 54 -3.66 1.32 -6.65
N LYS A 55 -2.99 1.69 -7.73
CA LYS A 55 -2.42 3.03 -7.88
C LYS A 55 -3.56 4.01 -8.17
N THR A 56 -3.79 4.95 -7.26
CA THR A 56 -4.93 5.87 -7.35
C THR A 56 -4.54 7.30 -7.69
N SER A 57 -3.27 7.65 -7.45
CA SER A 57 -2.72 8.93 -7.92
C SER A 57 -1.20 8.90 -8.00
N GLY A 58 -0.64 9.94 -8.61
CA GLY A 58 0.81 10.15 -8.71
C GLY A 58 1.43 9.55 -9.97
N ASP A 59 2.74 9.71 -10.07
CA ASP A 59 3.55 9.29 -11.21
C ASP A 59 4.35 8.02 -10.88
N ARG A 60 5.34 7.67 -11.70
CA ARG A 60 6.12 6.44 -11.56
C ARG A 60 7.11 6.48 -10.38
N ASN A 61 7.38 7.65 -9.81
CA ASN A 61 8.33 7.86 -8.73
C ASN A 61 7.62 8.20 -7.41
N THR A 62 6.55 8.98 -7.48
CA THR A 62 5.70 9.32 -6.34
C THR A 62 4.29 8.85 -6.62
N ALA A 63 3.88 7.75 -6.00
CA ALA A 63 2.57 7.12 -6.22
C ALA A 63 1.81 6.94 -4.90
N THR A 64 0.50 7.16 -4.97
CA THR A 64 -0.42 6.77 -3.91
C THR A 64 -1.08 5.45 -4.26
N TRP A 65 -1.06 4.53 -3.31
CA TRP A 65 -1.63 3.20 -3.41
C TRP A 65 -2.71 3.02 -2.35
N GLU A 66 -3.87 2.52 -2.75
CA GLU A 66 -5.00 2.27 -1.86
C GLU A 66 -5.56 0.87 -2.07
N LEU A 67 -6.38 0.42 -1.12
CA LEU A 67 -7.13 -0.83 -1.31
C LEU A 67 -8.02 -0.74 -2.55
N PRO A 68 -8.22 -1.85 -3.28
CA PRO A 68 -9.05 -1.87 -4.47
C PRO A 68 -10.48 -1.44 -4.14
N GLU A 69 -11.12 -0.76 -5.11
CA GLU A 69 -12.52 -0.35 -4.96
C GLU A 69 -13.45 -1.56 -5.04
N VAL A 70 -14.20 -1.80 -3.96
CA VAL A 70 -15.26 -2.80 -3.92
C VAL A 70 -16.60 -2.08 -4.02
N GLN A 71 -17.42 -2.48 -4.99
CA GLN A 71 -18.81 -2.06 -5.09
C GLN A 71 -19.68 -3.02 -4.31
N VAL A 72 -20.41 -2.50 -3.33
CA VAL A 72 -21.38 -3.26 -2.55
C VAL A 72 -22.76 -2.65 -2.80
N GLU A 73 -23.70 -3.49 -3.21
CA GLU A 73 -25.10 -3.11 -3.36
C GLU A 73 -25.81 -3.40 -2.04
N SER A 74 -26.41 -2.37 -1.45
CA SER A 74 -27.25 -2.53 -0.27
C SER A 74 -28.58 -3.18 -0.65
N GLU A 75 -29.24 -3.84 0.32
CA GLU A 75 -30.60 -4.40 0.16
C GLU A 75 -31.62 -3.37 -0.34
N SER A 76 -31.35 -2.08 -0.16
CA SER A 76 -32.17 -0.97 -0.66
C SER A 76 -31.89 -0.55 -2.12
N GLY A 77 -31.03 -1.27 -2.85
CA GLY A 77 -30.64 -0.95 -4.24
C GLY A 77 -29.65 0.22 -4.39
N LYS A 78 -29.13 0.75 -3.28
CA LYS A 78 -28.09 1.80 -3.30
C LYS A 78 -26.71 1.16 -3.45
N LYS A 79 -25.96 1.62 -4.45
CA LYS A 79 -24.57 1.18 -4.70
C LYS A 79 -23.59 2.05 -3.91
N TYR A 80 -22.78 1.40 -3.08
CA TYR A 80 -21.73 2.04 -2.31
C TYR A 80 -20.37 1.58 -2.82
N LYS A 81 -19.47 2.54 -3.05
CA LYS A 81 -18.06 2.29 -3.35
C LYS A 81 -17.28 2.36 -2.05
N SER A 82 -16.52 1.32 -1.73
CA SER A 82 -15.73 1.25 -0.51
C SER A 82 -14.32 0.75 -0.81
N ARG A 83 -13.31 1.41 -0.21
CA ARG A 83 -11.91 1.00 -0.20
C ARG A 83 -11.50 0.57 1.21
N LYS A 84 -12.29 -0.33 1.79
CA LYS A 84 -12.10 -0.87 3.14
C LYS A 84 -11.89 -2.38 3.07
N TYR A 85 -11.03 -2.87 3.96
CA TYR A 85 -10.95 -4.28 4.28
C TYR A 85 -11.78 -4.49 5.55
N PHE A 86 -12.68 -5.47 5.50
CA PHE A 86 -13.48 -5.90 6.64
C PHE A 86 -12.93 -7.25 7.10
N THR A 87 -12.70 -7.38 8.41
CA THR A 87 -12.35 -8.66 9.02
C THR A 87 -13.55 -9.60 9.01
N SER A 88 -13.31 -10.90 9.15
CA SER A 88 -14.41 -11.88 9.23
C SER A 88 -15.22 -11.70 10.52
N VAL A 89 -16.48 -12.12 10.53
CA VAL A 89 -17.37 -12.01 11.71
C VAL A 89 -16.80 -12.75 12.94
N ASN A 90 -16.02 -13.81 12.71
CA ASN A 90 -15.40 -14.63 13.76
C ASN A 90 -13.90 -14.30 13.94
N ALA A 91 -13.44 -13.15 13.45
CA ALA A 91 -12.05 -12.77 13.58
C ALA A 91 -11.74 -12.51 15.07
N PRO A 92 -10.65 -13.08 15.61
CA PRO A 92 -10.31 -12.91 17.03
C PRO A 92 -9.96 -11.44 17.32
N ASP A 93 -10.38 -10.94 18.47
CA ASP A 93 -9.98 -9.61 18.94
C ASP A 93 -8.45 -9.53 19.09
N GLY A 94 -7.92 -8.31 18.95
CA GLY A 94 -6.51 -8.01 19.25
C GLY A 94 -5.78 -7.21 18.16
N GLU A 95 -4.45 -7.26 18.20
CA GLU A 95 -3.59 -6.47 17.31
C GLU A 95 -3.42 -7.16 15.94
N TYR A 96 -4.02 -6.59 14.91
CA TYR A 96 -3.82 -6.99 13.53
C TYR A 96 -2.59 -6.29 12.96
N VAL A 97 -1.79 -7.05 12.22
CA VAL A 97 -0.57 -6.54 11.60
C VAL A 97 -0.79 -6.47 10.10
N VAL A 98 -0.61 -5.28 9.52
CA VAL A 98 -0.63 -5.08 8.07
C VAL A 98 0.79 -4.82 7.59
N ARG A 99 1.34 -5.75 6.84
CA ARG A 99 2.65 -5.59 6.18
C ARG A 99 2.45 -5.15 4.74
N ILE A 100 2.95 -3.97 4.42
CA ILE A 100 2.95 -3.42 3.08
C ILE A 100 4.29 -3.75 2.47
N SER A 101 4.30 -4.39 1.32
CA SER A 101 5.49 -4.71 0.55
C SER A 101 5.38 -4.14 -0.85
N THR A 102 6.50 -3.66 -1.40
CA THR A 102 6.58 -3.20 -2.78
C THR A 102 7.27 -4.25 -3.64
N SER A 103 6.94 -4.27 -4.92
CA SER A 103 7.76 -4.88 -5.96
C SER A 103 9.14 -4.22 -6.04
N ALA A 104 10.05 -4.89 -6.74
CA ALA A 104 11.40 -4.44 -7.04
C ALA A 104 11.38 -3.07 -7.75
N ALA A 105 12.04 -2.07 -7.17
CA ALA A 105 12.16 -0.70 -7.69
C ALA A 105 13.62 -0.36 -8.05
N GLY A 106 13.80 0.44 -9.10
CA GLY A 106 15.12 0.80 -9.64
C GLY A 106 15.92 -0.38 -10.19
N MET A 107 17.15 -0.13 -10.64
CA MET A 107 17.99 -1.15 -11.30
C MET A 107 18.38 -2.33 -10.40
N ASN A 108 18.50 -2.12 -9.08
CA ASN A 108 18.87 -3.17 -8.12
C ASN A 108 17.66 -3.91 -7.52
N GLY A 109 16.44 -3.60 -7.97
CA GLY A 109 15.22 -4.24 -7.51
C GLY A 109 14.96 -4.06 -6.01
N LEU A 110 15.10 -2.83 -5.53
CA LEU A 110 14.88 -2.46 -4.13
C LEU A 110 13.43 -2.74 -3.72
N GLN A 111 13.25 -3.41 -2.58
CA GLN A 111 11.94 -3.68 -2.01
C GLN A 111 11.81 -2.96 -0.67
N ALA A 112 10.69 -2.24 -0.49
CA ALA A 112 10.36 -1.62 0.78
C ALA A 112 9.28 -2.45 1.50
N CYS A 113 9.48 -2.69 2.80
CA CYS A 113 8.49 -3.32 3.65
C CYS A 113 8.18 -2.39 4.84
N ILE A 114 6.91 -2.00 4.98
CA ILE A 114 6.43 -1.20 6.10
C ILE A 114 5.41 -2.02 6.86
N THR A 115 5.54 -2.09 8.18
CA THR A 115 4.56 -2.76 9.03
C THR A 115 3.72 -1.71 9.75
N LYS A 116 2.40 -1.86 9.67
CA LYS A 116 1.44 -1.08 10.47
C LYS A 116 0.68 -2.03 11.38
N LYS A 117 0.44 -1.60 12.62
CA LYS A 117 -0.36 -2.32 13.60
C LYS A 117 -1.70 -1.60 13.74
N VAL A 118 -2.79 -2.37 13.77
CA VAL A 118 -4.14 -1.87 13.96
C VAL A 118 -4.77 -2.73 15.03
N GLU A 119 -5.23 -2.12 16.10
CA GLU A 119 -5.93 -2.83 17.15
C GLU A 119 -7.42 -2.86 16.82
N ILE A 120 -7.99 -4.07 16.75
CA ILE A 120 -9.40 -4.27 16.48
C ILE A 120 -10.03 -4.86 17.73
N TYR A 121 -11.03 -4.16 18.23
CA TYR A 121 -11.86 -4.56 19.37
C TYR A 121 -13.29 -4.76 18.86
N GLY A 122 -13.81 -5.99 18.94
CA GLY A 122 -15.20 -6.29 18.63
C GLY A 122 -15.45 -6.88 17.24
N SER A 123 -16.68 -7.40 17.06
CA SER A 123 -17.15 -8.01 15.81
C SER A 123 -17.32 -6.96 14.68
N MET A 124 -17.55 -7.39 13.43
CA MET A 124 -17.78 -6.51 12.26
C MET A 124 -18.82 -5.39 12.50
N TYR A 125 -19.72 -5.53 13.48
CA TYR A 125 -20.69 -4.52 13.87
C TYR A 125 -20.08 -3.33 14.64
N ASP A 126 -19.00 -3.54 15.40
CA ASP A 126 -18.29 -2.46 16.11
C ASP A 126 -17.34 -1.69 15.19
N ASP A 127 -16.96 -2.27 14.05
CA ASP A 127 -16.09 -1.63 13.05
C ASP A 127 -16.77 -0.43 12.36
N VAL A 128 -18.10 -0.32 12.45
CA VAL A 128 -18.87 0.87 12.03
C VAL A 128 -18.60 2.07 12.96
N GLN A 129 -18.15 1.83 14.20
CA GLN A 129 -17.84 2.91 15.15
C GLN A 129 -16.52 3.64 14.83
N ASN A 130 -15.62 3.04 14.05
CA ASN A 130 -14.41 3.71 13.55
C ASN A 130 -14.69 4.80 12.49
N LEU A 131 -15.96 5.03 12.12
CA LEU A 131 -16.40 6.17 11.32
C LEU A 131 -16.66 7.45 12.15
N ARG A 132 -16.54 7.39 13.48
CA ARG A 132 -16.84 8.53 14.37
C ARG A 132 -15.67 8.89 15.29
N ASN A 133 -14.76 9.71 14.77
CA ASN A 133 -14.26 10.95 15.38
C ASN A 133 -12.88 11.29 14.84
N THR A 134 -12.85 12.26 13.93
CA THR A 134 -11.81 13.29 13.97
C THR A 134 -12.55 14.61 13.83
N LYS A 135 -12.54 15.36 14.93
CA LYS A 135 -12.98 16.76 15.02
C LYS A 135 -12.14 17.64 14.09
#